data_AF-A0A7C7NPM1-F1
#
_entry.id   AF-A0A7C7NPM1-F1
#
_cell.length_a   1.000
_cell.length_b   1.000
_cell.length_c   1.000
_cell.angle_alpha   90.00
_cell.angle_beta   90.00
_cell.angle_gamma   90.00
#
_symmetry.space_group_name_H-M   'P 1'
#
loop_
_entity.id
_entity.type
_entity.pdbx_description
1 polymer ?
#
loop_
_entity_poly.entity_id
_entity_poly.type
_entity_poly.pdbx_seq_one_letter_code
_entity_poly.pdbx_strand_id
1 'polypeptide(L)'
;MTRREEEQLPLMTQAPKFDEYAEKYIETQYALGRKTLETLKGESRHVRFWAGHLRSTRLNRITTTKIRNGLIRRKGDGLAPRTINICLISLRNVLKMAIQDGWLKVSPATPIEWQKVPRKKWPLFSSRQLDELCESALRISANGPLFCDFVRFLCYSGARVGEALPLSWADVDWKNGQITIGAGGDTKNREFRVVDFNPSLGAHLESMREHRTQDLWLFPSAQRGHHASCLRESPTRIQRPIIWLMSLK
;
A
#
# COMPACT_ATOMS: atom_id res chain seq x y z
N MET A 1 56.88 -27.29 -27.23
CA MET A 1 56.10 -27.51 -25.99
C MET A 1 55.87 -26.14 -25.37
N THR A 2 54.74 -25.50 -25.71
CA THR A 2 53.49 -25.42 -24.91
C THR A 2 53.68 -24.48 -23.72
N ARG A 3 52.88 -23.43 -23.49
CA ARG A 3 51.58 -23.02 -24.02
C ARG A 3 51.50 -21.53 -23.62
N ARG A 4 51.29 -20.60 -24.56
CA ARG A 4 50.82 -19.26 -24.16
C ARG A 4 49.42 -19.49 -23.62
N GLU A 5 49.23 -19.24 -22.34
CA GLU A 5 47.90 -19.21 -21.75
C GLU A 5 47.15 -18.07 -22.44
N GLU A 6 46.27 -18.45 -23.36
CA GLU A 6 45.21 -17.57 -23.84
C GLU A 6 44.36 -17.21 -22.63
N GLU A 7 44.67 -16.07 -22.01
CA GLU A 7 43.71 -15.34 -21.19
C GLU A 7 42.48 -15.10 -22.07
N GLN A 8 41.50 -16.00 -21.94
CA GLN A 8 40.17 -15.80 -22.47
C GLN A 8 39.58 -14.58 -21.77
N LEU A 9 39.77 -13.41 -22.40
CA LEU A 9 39.06 -12.18 -22.09
C LEU A 9 37.57 -12.53 -21.97
N PRO A 10 36.93 -12.34 -20.80
CA PRO A 10 35.53 -12.67 -20.64
C PRO A 10 34.71 -11.88 -21.67
N LEU A 11 33.87 -12.60 -22.41
CA LEU A 11 32.98 -12.12 -23.46
C LEU A 11 32.52 -10.69 -23.18
N MET A 12 32.87 -9.75 -24.08
CA MET A 12 32.46 -8.34 -24.06
C MET A 12 30.93 -8.23 -24.18
N THR A 13 30.22 -8.65 -23.14
CA THR A 13 28.77 -8.68 -23.11
C THR A 13 28.34 -7.24 -22.90
N GLN A 14 27.77 -6.63 -23.93
CA GLN A 14 27.28 -5.26 -23.84
C GLN A 14 26.24 -5.18 -22.73
N ALA A 15 26.31 -4.13 -21.91
CA ALA A 15 25.32 -3.90 -20.87
C ALA A 15 23.91 -3.86 -21.50
N PRO A 16 22.91 -4.52 -20.87
CA PRO A 16 21.56 -4.62 -21.43
C PRO A 16 20.90 -3.24 -21.51
N LYS A 17 19.88 -3.14 -22.36
CA LYS A 17 19.05 -1.94 -22.44
C LYS A 17 18.17 -1.84 -21.20
N PHE A 18 17.85 -0.60 -20.80
CA PHE A 18 17.09 -0.38 -19.57
C PHE A 18 15.65 -0.94 -19.66
N ASP A 19 14.98 -0.81 -20.79
CA ASP A 19 13.63 -1.34 -21.00
C ASP A 19 13.55 -2.86 -20.83
N GLU A 20 14.45 -3.60 -21.49
CA GLU A 20 14.59 -5.06 -21.36
C GLU A 20 14.92 -5.45 -19.89
N TYR A 21 15.87 -4.73 -19.27
CA TYR A 21 16.27 -5.00 -17.89
C TYR A 21 15.20 -4.66 -16.85
N ALA A 22 14.38 -3.64 -17.13
CA ALA A 22 13.26 -3.24 -16.30
C ALA A 22 12.16 -4.30 -16.28
N GLU A 23 11.89 -4.97 -17.40
CA GLU A 23 10.94 -6.08 -17.44
C GLU A 23 11.48 -7.30 -16.66
N LYS A 24 12.76 -7.67 -16.88
CA LYS A 24 13.45 -8.70 -16.08
C LYS A 24 13.34 -8.40 -14.58
N TYR A 25 13.52 -7.14 -14.18
CA TYR A 25 13.35 -6.72 -12.79
C TYR A 25 11.94 -6.98 -12.28
N ILE A 26 10.92 -6.55 -13.03
CA ILE A 26 9.51 -6.76 -12.65
C ILE A 26 9.24 -8.25 -12.47
N GLU A 27 9.54 -9.07 -13.47
CA GLU A 27 9.34 -10.52 -13.43
C GLU A 27 10.03 -11.15 -12.22
N THR A 28 11.29 -10.78 -11.96
CA THR A 28 12.06 -11.26 -10.80
C THR A 28 11.37 -10.90 -9.48
N GLN A 29 10.89 -9.66 -9.33
CA GLN A 29 10.21 -9.24 -8.11
C GLN A 29 8.88 -9.97 -7.87
N TYR A 30 8.14 -10.27 -8.95
CA TYR A 30 6.92 -11.09 -8.87
C TYR A 30 7.25 -12.54 -8.49
N ALA A 31 8.26 -13.15 -9.12
CA ALA A 31 8.68 -14.51 -8.83
C ALA A 31 9.22 -14.69 -7.40
N LEU A 32 9.92 -13.68 -6.87
CA LEU A 32 10.43 -13.72 -5.50
C LEU A 32 9.34 -13.67 -4.42
N GLY A 33 8.14 -13.15 -4.71
CA GLY A 33 7.02 -13.13 -3.77
C GLY A 33 7.25 -12.35 -2.46
N ARG A 34 8.30 -11.52 -2.37
CA ARG A 34 8.69 -10.82 -1.12
C ARG A 34 7.81 -9.61 -0.78
N LYS A 35 7.03 -9.13 -1.74
CA LYS A 35 6.20 -7.91 -1.64
C LYS A 35 4.75 -8.27 -1.93
N THR A 36 3.81 -7.52 -1.34
CA THR A 36 2.39 -7.67 -1.68
C THR A 36 2.15 -7.33 -3.16
N LEU A 37 1.13 -7.95 -3.76
CA LEU A 37 0.78 -7.69 -5.16
C LEU A 37 0.46 -6.21 -5.43
N GLU A 38 -0.15 -5.51 -4.48
CA GLU A 38 -0.42 -4.07 -4.59
C GLU A 38 0.88 -3.25 -4.64
N THR A 39 1.84 -3.57 -3.75
CA THR A 39 3.15 -2.93 -3.74
C THR A 39 3.87 -3.15 -5.06
N LEU A 40 3.85 -4.38 -5.58
CA LEU A 40 4.47 -4.73 -6.87
C LEU A 40 3.79 -4.00 -8.03
N LYS A 41 2.45 -3.91 -8.06
CA LYS A 41 1.72 -3.15 -9.08
C LYS A 41 2.10 -1.67 -9.06
N GLY A 42 2.15 -1.06 -7.88
CA GLY A 42 2.55 0.33 -7.70
C GLY A 42 3.99 0.59 -8.15
N GLU A 43 4.92 -0.25 -7.73
CA GLU A 43 6.32 -0.17 -8.15
C GLU A 43 6.48 -0.37 -9.66
N SER A 44 5.82 -1.37 -10.24
CA SER A 44 5.87 -1.68 -11.67
C SER A 44 5.38 -0.52 -12.54
N ARG A 45 4.37 0.24 -12.09
CA ARG A 45 3.93 1.46 -12.79
C ARG A 45 5.06 2.49 -12.91
N HIS A 46 5.86 2.66 -11.86
CA HIS A 46 6.99 3.59 -11.90
C HIS A 46 8.17 3.03 -12.69
N VAL A 47 8.45 1.72 -12.60
CA VAL A 47 9.47 1.05 -13.41
C VAL A 47 9.15 1.17 -14.90
N ARG A 48 7.90 0.90 -15.31
CA ARG A 48 7.44 1.05 -16.70
C ARG A 48 7.56 2.48 -17.23
N PHE A 49 7.37 3.49 -16.37
CA PHE A 49 7.66 4.86 -16.76
C PHE A 49 9.14 5.08 -17.07
N TRP A 50 10.04 4.55 -16.23
CA TRP A 50 11.47 4.64 -16.51
C TRP A 50 11.85 3.86 -17.77
N ALA A 51 11.21 2.73 -18.04
CA ALA A 51 11.37 2.00 -19.29
C ALA A 51 10.96 2.87 -20.49
N GLY A 52 9.85 3.59 -20.41
CA GLY A 52 9.44 4.53 -21.46
C GLY A 52 10.30 5.79 -21.60
N HIS A 53 10.95 6.23 -20.51
CA HIS A 53 11.80 7.43 -20.48
C HIS A 53 13.25 7.15 -20.90
N LEU A 54 13.84 6.07 -20.38
CA LEU A 54 15.23 5.67 -20.68
C LEU A 54 15.31 4.78 -21.93
N ARG A 55 14.23 4.04 -22.23
CA ARG A 55 14.08 3.17 -23.41
C ARG A 55 15.31 2.27 -23.59
N SER A 56 15.82 2.25 -24.81
CA SER A 56 16.99 1.50 -25.26
C SER A 56 18.34 2.04 -24.75
N THR A 57 18.35 2.96 -23.78
CA THR A 57 19.61 3.40 -23.14
C THR A 57 20.20 2.21 -22.38
N ARG A 58 21.43 1.82 -22.71
CA ARG A 58 22.17 0.78 -21.98
C ARG A 58 22.41 1.18 -20.53
N LEU A 59 22.37 0.22 -19.60
CA LEU A 59 22.52 0.48 -18.16
C LEU A 59 23.75 1.34 -17.83
N ASN A 60 24.91 0.99 -18.40
CA ASN A 60 26.17 1.70 -18.19
C ASN A 60 26.27 3.09 -18.87
N ARG A 61 25.25 3.51 -19.63
CA ARG A 61 25.13 4.82 -20.27
C ARG A 61 24.05 5.70 -19.63
N ILE A 62 23.40 5.24 -18.56
CA ILE A 62 22.43 6.05 -17.81
C ILE A 62 23.19 7.10 -17.01
N THR A 63 22.90 8.37 -17.25
CA THR A 63 23.51 9.50 -16.55
C THR A 63 22.54 10.13 -15.56
N THR A 64 23.07 10.82 -14.55
CA THR A 64 22.28 11.62 -13.60
C THR A 64 21.37 12.62 -14.31
N THR A 65 21.83 13.21 -15.42
CA THR A 65 21.05 14.15 -16.24
C THR A 65 19.80 13.49 -16.84
N LYS A 66 19.94 12.28 -17.41
CA LYS A 66 18.78 11.54 -17.95
C LYS A 66 17.74 11.28 -16.86
N ILE A 67 18.18 10.96 -15.64
CA ILE A 67 17.28 10.71 -14.50
C ILE A 67 16.60 12.01 -14.05
N ARG A 68 17.35 13.12 -13.90
CA ARG A 68 16.79 14.43 -13.55
C ARG A 68 15.72 14.86 -14.56
N ASN A 69 15.95 14.67 -15.86
CA ASN A 69 14.96 14.98 -16.89
C ASN A 69 13.67 14.15 -16.72
N GLY A 70 13.79 12.88 -16.31
CA GLY A 70 12.62 12.05 -16.01
C GLY A 70 11.84 12.54 -14.79
N LEU A 71 12.53 12.99 -13.74
CA LEU A 71 11.89 13.56 -12.56
C LEU A 71 11.23 14.92 -12.87
N ILE A 72 11.86 15.76 -13.70
CA ILE A 72 11.27 17.01 -14.18
C ILE A 72 9.99 16.73 -14.95
N ARG A 73 9.99 15.73 -15.84
CA ARG A 73 8.78 15.29 -16.54
C ARG A 73 7.68 14.86 -15.57
N ARG A 74 7.99 14.02 -14.57
CA ARG A 74 7.01 13.63 -13.54
C ARG A 74 6.46 14.80 -12.74
N LYS A 75 7.28 15.82 -12.50
CA LYS A 75 6.84 17.06 -11.88
C LYS A 75 5.90 17.85 -12.81
N GLY A 76 6.20 17.90 -14.10
CA GLY A 76 5.34 18.47 -15.14
C GLY A 76 3.99 17.76 -15.26
N ASP A 77 3.95 16.45 -15.01
CA ASP A 77 2.70 15.67 -14.94
C ASP A 77 1.84 16.00 -13.68
N GLY A 78 2.26 16.94 -12.83
CA GLY A 78 1.53 17.34 -11.62
C GLY A 78 1.60 16.35 -10.46
N LEU A 79 2.56 15.41 -10.47
CA LEU A 79 2.69 14.44 -9.38
C LEU A 79 3.15 15.08 -8.07
N ALA A 80 2.55 14.64 -6.97
CA ALA A 80 2.95 15.05 -5.63
C ALA A 80 4.43 14.71 -5.34
N PRO A 81 5.15 15.51 -4.54
CA PRO A 81 6.56 15.26 -4.19
C PRO A 81 6.83 13.85 -3.67
N ARG A 82 5.91 13.30 -2.86
CA ARG A 82 6.02 11.92 -2.35
C ARG A 82 6.01 10.89 -3.49
N THR A 83 5.14 11.07 -4.47
CA THR A 83 5.02 10.19 -5.64
C THR A 83 6.25 10.28 -6.55
N ILE A 84 6.82 11.47 -6.71
CA ILE A 84 8.11 11.66 -7.42
C ILE A 84 9.22 10.89 -6.69
N ASN A 85 9.28 10.96 -5.35
CA ASN A 85 10.24 10.19 -4.58
C ASN A 85 10.03 8.67 -4.72
N ILE A 86 8.78 8.19 -4.76
CA ILE A 86 8.49 6.76 -5.05
C ILE A 86 8.98 6.37 -6.45
N CYS A 87 8.79 7.25 -7.44
CA CYS A 87 9.33 7.06 -8.78
C CYS A 87 10.86 6.94 -8.78
N LEU A 88 11.57 7.77 -8.00
CA LEU A 88 13.02 7.66 -7.84
C LEU A 88 13.43 6.38 -7.10
N ILE A 89 12.68 5.98 -6.06
CA ILE A 89 12.91 4.72 -5.31
C ILE A 89 12.82 3.52 -6.25
N SER A 90 11.80 3.44 -7.10
CA SER A 90 11.66 2.30 -8.02
C SER A 90 12.83 2.20 -9.00
N LEU A 91 13.33 3.32 -9.52
CA LEU A 91 14.54 3.33 -10.35
C LEU A 91 15.76 2.86 -9.56
N ARG A 92 15.93 3.36 -8.34
CA ARG A 92 17.05 2.93 -7.47
C ARG A 92 17.02 1.43 -7.20
N ASN A 93 15.84 0.82 -7.06
CA ASN A 93 15.72 -0.63 -6.89
C ASN A 93 16.17 -1.40 -8.15
N VAL A 94 15.74 -0.97 -9.35
CA VAL A 94 16.20 -1.57 -10.61
C VAL A 94 17.72 -1.46 -10.75
N LEU A 95 18.28 -0.27 -10.48
CA LEU A 95 19.72 -0.04 -10.55
C LEU A 95 20.49 -0.80 -9.46
N LYS A 96 19.89 -1.04 -8.30
CA LYS A 96 20.48 -1.88 -7.25
C LYS A 96 20.59 -3.33 -7.72
N MET A 97 19.56 -3.87 -8.38
CA MET A 97 19.65 -5.19 -8.99
C MET A 97 20.73 -5.22 -10.08
N ALA A 98 20.84 -4.17 -10.90
CA ALA A 98 21.91 -4.06 -11.91
C ALA A 98 23.32 -4.04 -11.31
N ILE A 99 23.50 -3.48 -10.12
CA ILE A 99 24.78 -3.54 -9.41
C ILE A 99 25.04 -4.96 -8.90
N GLN A 100 24.02 -5.62 -8.34
CA GLN A 100 24.14 -7.00 -7.85
C GLN A 100 24.44 -7.99 -8.99
N ASP A 101 23.84 -7.79 -10.16
CA ASP A 101 24.09 -8.56 -11.38
C ASP A 101 25.44 -8.21 -12.06
N GLY A 102 26.22 -7.26 -11.50
CA GLY A 102 27.55 -6.88 -12.01
C GLY A 102 27.57 -5.92 -13.21
N TRP A 103 26.41 -5.40 -13.65
CA TRP A 103 26.32 -4.46 -14.79
C TRP A 103 26.77 -3.04 -14.46
N LEU A 104 26.71 -2.66 -13.18
CA LEU A 104 27.04 -1.33 -12.69
C LEU A 104 27.92 -1.42 -11.43
N LYS A 105 28.93 -0.56 -11.33
CA LYS A 105 29.71 -0.41 -10.09
C LYS A 105 29.03 0.54 -9.09
N VAL A 106 28.45 1.62 -9.59
CA VAL A 106 27.82 2.68 -8.79
C VAL A 106 26.53 3.13 -9.46
N SER A 107 25.50 3.44 -8.66
CA SER A 107 24.22 3.91 -9.19
C SER A 107 24.31 5.38 -9.64
N PRO A 108 23.94 5.74 -10.89
CA PRO A 108 23.85 7.13 -11.34
C PRO A 108 22.75 7.93 -10.63
N ALA A 109 21.85 7.25 -9.89
CA ALA A 109 20.80 7.90 -9.11
C ALA A 109 21.28 8.36 -7.72
N THR A 110 22.48 7.97 -7.28
CA THR A 110 23.03 8.28 -5.94
C THR A 110 23.05 9.78 -5.62
N PRO A 111 23.58 10.68 -6.49
CA PRO A 111 23.70 12.11 -6.17
C PRO A 111 22.37 12.88 -6.30
N ILE A 112 21.25 12.20 -6.50
CA ILE A 112 19.94 12.84 -6.67
C ILE A 112 19.28 13.00 -5.30
N GLU A 113 19.00 14.25 -4.93
CA GLU A 113 18.33 14.58 -3.69
C GLU A 113 16.83 14.28 -3.75
N TRP A 114 16.27 13.98 -2.58
CA TRP A 114 14.84 13.76 -2.42
C TRP A 114 14.06 15.06 -2.54
N GLN A 115 12.88 14.99 -3.12
CA GLN A 115 11.93 16.11 -3.07
C GLN A 115 11.46 16.31 -1.63
N LYS A 116 11.41 17.57 -1.19
CA LYS A 116 10.83 17.92 0.12
C LYS A 116 9.33 17.59 0.11
N VAL A 117 8.90 16.78 1.09
CA VAL A 117 7.49 16.43 1.28
C VAL A 117 6.97 17.21 2.48
N PRO A 118 6.06 18.19 2.28
CA PRO A 118 5.47 18.90 3.40
C PRO A 118 4.68 17.93 4.28
N ARG A 119 4.87 18.01 5.59
CA ARG A 119 4.05 17.26 6.55
C ARG A 119 2.71 17.97 6.69
N LYS A 120 1.64 17.35 6.20
CA LYS A 120 0.28 17.81 6.48
C LYS A 120 -0.13 17.34 7.87
N LYS A 121 -0.47 18.26 8.76
CA LYS A 121 -1.14 17.93 10.02
C LYS A 121 -2.63 17.73 9.71
N TRP A 122 -3.12 16.53 9.96
CA TRP A 122 -4.55 16.25 9.84
C TRP A 122 -5.21 16.54 11.19
N PRO A 123 -6.29 17.34 11.24
CA PRO A 123 -7.05 17.49 12.46
C PRO A 123 -7.67 16.15 12.85
N LEU A 124 -7.73 15.88 14.15
CA LEU A 124 -8.47 14.75 14.68
C LEU A 124 -9.95 15.10 14.75
N PHE A 125 -10.81 14.09 14.59
CA PHE A 125 -12.24 14.25 14.80
C PHE A 125 -12.54 14.41 16.30
N SER A 126 -13.40 15.35 16.65
CA SER A 126 -14.00 15.39 17.99
C SER A 126 -15.08 14.32 18.12
N SER A 127 -15.46 13.98 19.36
CA SER A 127 -16.60 13.08 19.63
C SER A 127 -17.87 13.53 18.93
N ARG A 128 -18.21 14.82 19.04
CA ARG A 128 -19.37 15.42 18.37
C ARG A 128 -19.33 15.24 16.85
N GLN A 129 -18.18 15.42 16.21
CA GLN A 129 -18.07 15.24 14.76
C GLN A 129 -18.24 13.78 14.34
N LEU A 130 -17.81 12.83 15.19
CA LEU A 130 -18.06 11.40 14.94
C LEU A 130 -19.53 11.06 15.09
N ASP A 131 -20.22 11.65 16.07
CA ASP A 131 -21.67 11.45 16.25
C ASP A 131 -22.45 12.04 15.07
N GLU A 132 -22.15 13.27 14.64
CA GLU A 132 -22.76 13.91 13.45
C GLU A 132 -22.50 13.10 12.17
N LEU A 133 -21.32 12.49 12.04
CA LEU A 133 -20.98 11.58 10.94
C LEU A 133 -21.84 10.31 10.99
N CYS A 134 -22.00 9.70 12.16
CA CYS A 134 -22.81 8.50 12.36
C CYS A 134 -24.30 8.78 12.08
N GLU A 135 -24.85 9.86 12.63
CA GLU A 135 -26.23 10.29 12.37
C GLU A 135 -26.49 10.54 10.88
N SER A 136 -25.52 11.12 10.18
CA SER A 136 -25.61 11.32 8.74
C SER A 136 -25.57 9.98 7.99
N ALA A 137 -24.69 9.05 8.37
CA ALA A 137 -24.60 7.72 7.77
C ALA A 137 -25.91 6.92 7.94
N LEU A 138 -26.53 6.99 9.12
CA LEU A 138 -27.80 6.33 9.43
C LEU A 138 -28.97 6.84 8.57
N ARG A 139 -28.97 8.12 8.19
CA ARG A 139 -30.02 8.72 7.37
C ARG A 139 -29.91 8.38 5.88
N ILE A 140 -28.70 8.16 5.38
CA ILE A 140 -28.44 8.10 3.93
C ILE A 140 -28.19 6.69 3.39
N SER A 141 -27.85 5.71 4.23
CA SER A 141 -27.48 4.37 3.77
C SER A 141 -28.05 3.27 4.65
N ALA A 142 -28.53 2.20 4.02
CA ALA A 142 -28.93 0.98 4.71
C ALA A 142 -27.76 0.32 5.47
N ASN A 143 -26.52 0.56 5.02
CA ASN A 143 -25.31 0.12 5.71
C ASN A 143 -24.84 1.10 6.80
N GLY A 144 -25.59 2.18 7.04
CA GLY A 144 -25.30 3.20 8.05
C GLY A 144 -24.98 2.62 9.42
N PRO A 145 -25.78 1.69 9.97
CA PRO A 145 -25.49 1.09 11.28
C PRO A 145 -24.13 0.36 11.31
N LEU A 146 -23.83 -0.45 10.29
CA LEU A 146 -22.56 -1.17 10.20
C LEU A 146 -21.37 -0.22 10.05
N PHE A 147 -21.53 0.87 9.31
CA PHE A 147 -20.52 1.91 9.20
C PHE A 147 -20.27 2.60 10.55
N CYS A 148 -21.33 2.90 11.31
CA CYS A 148 -21.21 3.48 12.64
C CYS A 148 -20.48 2.55 13.60
N ASP A 149 -20.83 1.26 13.59
CA ASP A 149 -20.16 0.22 14.38
C ASP A 149 -18.67 0.17 14.07
N PHE A 150 -18.32 0.23 12.79
CA PHE A 150 -16.93 0.21 12.34
C PHE A 150 -16.15 1.44 12.78
N VAL A 151 -16.70 2.64 12.57
CA VAL A 151 -16.01 3.89 12.96
C VAL A 151 -15.80 3.94 14.48
N ARG A 152 -16.81 3.60 15.27
CA ARG A 152 -16.70 3.54 16.75
C ARG A 152 -15.66 2.51 17.18
N PHE A 153 -15.67 1.32 16.58
CA PHE A 153 -14.65 0.31 16.83
C PHE A 153 -13.23 0.82 16.54
N LEU A 154 -13.00 1.47 15.39
CA LEU A 154 -11.67 2.04 15.06
C LEU A 154 -11.23 3.09 16.10
N CYS A 155 -12.15 3.94 16.54
CA CYS A 155 -11.88 4.96 17.55
C CYS A 155 -11.51 4.35 18.90
N TYR A 156 -12.19 3.30 19.34
CA TYR A 156 -11.97 2.70 20.65
C TYR A 156 -10.79 1.70 20.67
N SER A 157 -10.51 1.01 19.57
CA SER A 157 -9.45 0.00 19.49
C SER A 157 -8.11 0.54 18.95
N GLY A 158 -8.13 1.67 18.24
CA GLY A 158 -6.97 2.16 17.49
C GLY A 158 -6.54 1.22 16.35
N ALA A 159 -7.42 0.33 15.89
CA ALA A 159 -7.16 -0.54 14.77
C ALA A 159 -6.91 0.25 13.47
N ARG A 160 -6.08 -0.29 12.56
CA ARG A 160 -6.05 0.22 11.18
C ARG A 160 -7.25 -0.35 10.43
N VAL A 161 -7.82 0.42 9.51
CA VAL A 161 -8.97 -0.01 8.67
C VAL A 161 -8.77 -1.41 8.11
N GLY A 162 -7.64 -1.68 7.45
CA GLY A 162 -7.37 -2.99 6.84
C GLY A 162 -7.16 -4.13 7.85
N GLU A 163 -6.79 -3.82 9.09
CA GLU A 163 -6.66 -4.81 10.18
C GLU A 163 -8.00 -5.10 10.85
N ALA A 164 -8.92 -4.12 10.86
CA ALA A 164 -10.22 -4.22 11.50
C ALA A 164 -11.25 -4.97 10.64
N LEU A 165 -11.23 -4.75 9.33
CA LEU A 165 -12.18 -5.34 8.39
C LEU A 165 -12.28 -6.88 8.48
N PRO A 166 -11.16 -7.65 8.53
CA PRO A 166 -11.23 -9.10 8.62
C PRO A 166 -11.43 -9.64 10.05
N LEU A 167 -11.80 -8.82 11.03
CA LEU A 167 -12.01 -9.32 12.40
C LEU A 167 -13.27 -10.17 12.50
N SER A 168 -13.14 -11.28 13.22
CA SER A 168 -14.21 -12.22 13.53
C SER A 168 -14.52 -12.24 15.03
N TRP A 169 -15.70 -12.73 15.40
CA TRP A 169 -16.04 -12.87 16.82
C TRP A 169 -15.13 -13.85 17.56
N ALA A 170 -14.44 -14.74 16.83
CA ALA A 170 -13.44 -15.66 17.39
C ALA A 170 -12.15 -14.94 17.82
N ASP A 171 -11.89 -13.73 17.30
CA ASP A 171 -10.75 -12.91 17.70
C ASP A 171 -10.99 -12.16 19.04
N VAL A 172 -12.21 -12.26 19.58
CA VAL A 172 -12.65 -11.57 20.80
C VAL A 172 -12.64 -12.54 21.99
N ASP A 173 -11.73 -12.32 22.92
CA ASP A 173 -11.65 -13.05 24.19
C ASP A 173 -12.46 -12.32 25.26
N TRP A 174 -13.72 -12.72 25.41
CA TRP A 174 -14.64 -12.17 26.42
C TRP A 174 -14.22 -12.48 27.86
N LYS A 175 -13.49 -13.57 28.08
CA LYS A 175 -13.07 -13.98 29.42
C LYS A 175 -11.98 -13.05 29.94
N ASN A 176 -11.03 -12.72 29.08
CA ASN A 176 -9.91 -11.84 29.42
C ASN A 176 -10.18 -10.36 29.06
N GLY A 177 -11.30 -10.08 28.37
CA GLY A 177 -11.65 -8.72 27.94
C GLY A 177 -10.67 -8.19 26.90
N GLN A 178 -10.36 -9.00 25.88
CA GLN A 178 -9.29 -8.72 24.92
C GLN A 178 -9.77 -8.95 23.49
N ILE A 179 -9.16 -8.25 22.53
CA ILE A 179 -9.31 -8.53 21.10
C ILE A 179 -7.97 -8.65 20.41
N THR A 180 -7.82 -9.68 19.57
CA THR A 180 -6.60 -9.90 18.78
C THR A 180 -6.76 -9.24 17.41
N ILE A 181 -5.91 -8.25 17.12
CA ILE A 181 -5.93 -7.50 15.87
C ILE A 181 -4.78 -7.94 14.98
N GLY A 182 -5.08 -8.31 13.73
CA GLY A 182 -4.09 -8.74 12.75
C GLY A 182 -3.71 -10.22 12.83
N ALA A 183 -4.53 -11.06 13.47
CA ALA A 183 -4.31 -12.50 13.61
C ALA A 183 -4.08 -13.22 12.26
N GLY A 184 -4.68 -12.73 11.18
CA GLY A 184 -4.51 -13.28 9.83
C GLY A 184 -3.13 -13.06 9.19
N GLY A 185 -2.20 -12.35 9.82
CA GLY A 185 -0.83 -12.16 9.32
C GLY A 185 -0.69 -11.24 8.09
N ASP A 186 -1.81 -10.74 7.55
CA ASP A 186 -1.86 -9.82 6.40
C ASP A 186 -1.48 -8.35 6.76
N THR A 187 -0.98 -8.13 7.97
CA THR A 187 -0.48 -6.81 8.37
C THR A 187 0.83 -6.51 7.66
N LYS A 188 1.11 -5.23 7.38
CA LYS A 188 2.35 -4.78 6.73
C LYS A 188 3.62 -5.27 7.46
N ASN A 189 3.51 -5.57 8.76
CA ASN A 189 4.60 -6.06 9.60
C ASN A 189 4.46 -7.56 9.96
N ARG A 190 3.37 -8.24 9.54
CA ARG A 190 3.02 -9.63 9.91
C ARG A 190 2.94 -9.89 11.43
N GLU A 191 2.81 -8.84 12.22
CA GLU A 191 2.64 -8.91 13.66
C GLU A 191 1.16 -8.72 13.99
N PHE A 192 0.65 -9.56 14.88
CA PHE A 192 -0.62 -9.35 15.56
C PHE A 192 -0.37 -8.59 16.86
N ARG A 193 -1.42 -7.96 17.39
CA ARG A 193 -1.39 -7.38 18.73
C ARG A 193 -2.69 -7.68 19.45
N VAL A 194 -2.59 -7.83 20.77
CA VAL A 194 -3.74 -7.94 21.65
C VAL A 194 -4.05 -6.56 22.22
N VAL A 195 -5.33 -6.18 22.20
CA VAL A 195 -5.83 -4.93 22.76
C VAL A 195 -6.81 -5.25 23.87
N ASP A 196 -6.54 -4.73 25.07
CA ASP A 196 -7.46 -4.84 26.21
C ASP A 196 -8.69 -3.95 25.99
N PHE A 197 -9.83 -4.41 26.49
CA PHE A 197 -11.06 -3.62 26.48
C PHE A 197 -10.89 -2.41 27.38
N ASN A 198 -10.99 -1.22 26.78
CA ASN A 198 -11.43 -0.06 27.53
C ASN A 198 -12.97 -0.11 27.68
N PRO A 199 -13.56 0.64 28.64
CA PRO A 199 -15.00 0.62 28.88
C PRO A 199 -15.85 0.86 27.63
N SER A 200 -15.41 1.76 26.74
CA SER A 200 -16.13 2.05 25.50
C SER A 200 -16.02 0.91 24.49
N LEU A 201 -14.85 0.28 24.35
CA LEU A 201 -14.65 -0.85 23.44
C LEU A 201 -15.47 -2.07 23.88
N GLY A 202 -15.41 -2.43 25.17
CA GLY A 202 -16.15 -3.57 25.72
C GLY A 202 -17.66 -3.41 25.55
N ALA A 203 -18.20 -2.27 25.99
CA ALA A 203 -19.64 -1.97 25.86
C ALA A 203 -20.09 -1.93 24.39
N HIS A 204 -19.26 -1.39 23.50
CA HIS A 204 -19.57 -1.34 22.07
C HIS A 204 -19.59 -2.74 21.43
N LEU A 205 -18.60 -3.59 21.73
CA LEU A 205 -18.56 -4.96 21.23
C LEU A 205 -19.73 -5.80 21.76
N GLU A 206 -20.13 -5.61 23.02
CA GLU A 206 -21.28 -6.30 23.62
C GLU A 206 -22.58 -5.88 22.93
N SER A 207 -22.79 -4.57 22.76
CA SER A 207 -23.92 -4.04 21.98
C SER A 207 -23.95 -4.57 20.54
N MET A 208 -22.80 -4.63 19.86
CA MET A 208 -22.72 -5.22 18.52
C MET A 208 -23.10 -6.72 18.53
N ARG A 209 -22.67 -7.48 19.54
CA ARG A 209 -22.92 -8.91 19.65
C ARG A 209 -24.41 -9.23 19.85
N GLU A 210 -25.12 -8.42 20.63
CA GLU A 210 -26.56 -8.56 20.85
C GLU A 210 -27.36 -8.42 19.54
N HIS A 211 -26.97 -7.48 18.68
CA HIS A 211 -27.66 -7.21 17.42
C HIS A 211 -27.20 -8.10 16.25
N ARG A 212 -26.07 -8.80 16.37
CA ARG A 212 -25.41 -9.53 15.27
C ARG A 212 -25.01 -10.97 15.65
N THR A 213 -25.92 -11.69 16.28
CA THR A 213 -25.67 -13.04 16.82
C THR A 213 -25.39 -14.12 15.77
N GLN A 214 -25.74 -13.91 14.51
CA GLN A 214 -25.60 -14.90 13.43
C GLN A 214 -24.40 -14.65 12.50
N ASP A 215 -23.70 -13.52 12.65
CA ASP A 215 -22.58 -13.17 11.79
C ASP A 215 -21.29 -13.81 12.31
N LEU A 216 -20.43 -14.30 11.42
CA LEU A 216 -19.08 -14.77 11.78
C LEU A 216 -18.12 -13.60 12.00
N TRP A 217 -18.28 -12.55 11.21
CA TRP A 217 -17.41 -11.38 11.15
C TRP A 217 -17.97 -10.25 12.00
N LEU A 218 -17.10 -9.46 12.64
CA LEU A 218 -17.52 -8.20 13.28
C LEU A 218 -18.10 -7.24 12.24
N PHE A 219 -17.53 -7.25 11.03
CA PHE A 219 -17.94 -6.40 9.92
C PHE A 219 -18.23 -7.23 8.66
N PRO A 220 -19.42 -7.84 8.55
CA PRO A 220 -19.78 -8.69 7.43
C PRO A 220 -19.93 -7.90 6.12
N SER A 221 -19.61 -8.55 5.01
CA SER A 221 -19.96 -8.09 3.67
C SER A 221 -21.44 -8.35 3.38
N ALA A 222 -22.01 -7.62 2.42
CA ALA A 222 -23.33 -7.94 1.86
C ALA A 222 -23.37 -9.34 1.19
N GLN A 223 -22.20 -9.87 0.81
CA GLN A 223 -22.05 -11.25 0.37
C GLN A 223 -21.85 -12.17 1.57
N ARG A 224 -22.77 -13.13 1.76
CA ARG A 224 -22.75 -14.09 2.88
C ARG A 224 -21.40 -14.81 2.98
N GLY A 225 -20.89 -14.93 4.20
CA GLY A 225 -19.67 -15.68 4.52
C GLY A 225 -18.36 -14.90 4.39
N HIS A 226 -18.38 -13.67 3.89
CA HIS A 226 -17.18 -12.84 3.72
C HIS A 226 -17.19 -11.62 4.63
N HIS A 227 -16.01 -11.16 5.04
CA HIS A 227 -15.85 -9.86 5.68
C HIS A 227 -15.87 -8.73 4.62
N ALA A 228 -16.18 -7.50 5.06
CA ALA A 228 -16.17 -6.36 4.16
C ALA A 228 -14.75 -6.08 3.64
N SER A 229 -14.53 -6.06 2.32
CA SER A 229 -13.25 -5.62 1.72
C SER A 229 -13.09 -4.10 1.74
N CYS A 230 -14.23 -3.39 1.76
CA CYS A 230 -14.37 -1.99 2.12
C CYS A 230 -15.82 -1.75 2.55
N LEU A 231 -16.05 -0.72 3.37
CA LEU A 231 -17.41 -0.26 3.71
C LEU A 231 -17.90 0.85 2.76
N ARG A 232 -17.26 1.00 1.59
CA ARG A 232 -17.83 1.78 0.48
C ARG A 232 -18.90 0.92 -0.17
N GLU A 233 -20.03 1.52 -0.53
CA GLU A 233 -21.09 0.81 -1.23
C GLU A 233 -20.52 0.07 -2.45
N SER A 234 -20.68 -1.25 -2.46
CA SER A 234 -20.51 -2.05 -3.66
C SER A 234 -21.66 -1.69 -4.61
N PRO A 235 -21.41 -1.38 -5.89
CA PRO A 235 -22.40 -0.81 -6.81
C PRO A 235 -23.35 -1.89 -7.36
N THR A 236 -23.99 -2.66 -6.50
CA THR A 236 -25.16 -3.46 -6.88
C THR A 236 -26.40 -2.72 -6.40
N ARG A 237 -27.00 -1.97 -7.35
CA ARG A 237 -28.18 -1.10 -7.23
C ARG A 237 -27.99 0.14 -6.34
N ILE A 238 -27.51 1.21 -6.97
CA ILE A 238 -28.16 2.54 -7.11
C ILE A 238 -27.09 3.51 -7.66
N GLN A 239 -27.52 4.42 -8.54
CA GLN A 239 -26.69 5.39 -9.25
C GLN A 239 -25.95 6.34 -8.28
N ARG A 240 -24.68 6.64 -8.64
CA ARG A 240 -23.73 7.66 -8.14
C ARG A 240 -24.34 8.98 -7.58
N PRO A 241 -23.61 9.85 -6.82
CA PRO A 241 -22.22 9.75 -6.33
C PRO A 241 -21.97 10.23 -4.85
N ILE A 242 -21.19 9.47 -4.05
CA ILE A 242 -20.55 9.97 -2.80
C ILE A 242 -19.04 10.18 -3.04
N ILE A 243 -18.68 11.06 -3.97
CA ILE A 243 -17.27 11.46 -4.17
C ILE A 243 -16.99 12.88 -3.65
N TRP A 244 -18.00 13.64 -3.23
CA TRP A 244 -17.81 15.09 -2.98
C TRP A 244 -17.56 15.55 -1.54
N LEU A 245 -17.67 14.70 -0.51
CA LEU A 245 -17.58 15.15 0.89
C LEU A 245 -16.20 15.07 1.55
N MET A 246 -15.17 14.58 0.85
CA MET A 246 -13.78 14.59 1.36
C MET A 246 -12.88 15.66 0.71
N SER A 247 -13.43 16.54 -0.13
CA SER A 247 -12.66 17.59 -0.82
C SER A 247 -13.03 19.04 -0.45
N LEU A 248 -13.75 19.25 0.66
CA LEU A 248 -14.06 20.59 1.17
C LEU A 248 -13.47 20.79 2.57
N LYS A 249 -12.17 21.07 2.59
CA LYS A 249 -11.48 22.13 3.34
C LYS A 249 -9.97 22.06 3.08
#